data_AF-A0A4Q7V2E3-F1
#
_entry.id   AF-A0A4Q7V2E3-F1
#
_cell.length_a   1.000
_cell.length_b   1.000
_cell.length_c   1.000
_cell.angle_alpha   90.00
_cell.angle_beta   90.00
_cell.angle_gamma   90.00
#
_symmetry.space_group_name_H-M   'P 1'
#
loop_
_entity.id
_entity.type
_entity.pdbx_description
1 polymer ?
#
loop_
_entity_poly.entity_id
_entity_poly.type
_entity_poly.pdbx_seq_one_letter_code
_entity_poly.pdbx_strand_id
1 'polypeptide(L)'
;MNRRAPVVADVECDQNALVTCARDGMNHVVAHVVLADSLAAGTGQCTAVCGHVVLPASLSSPPGSRCLLCAEATGVGVETRREPRRRWGVSRTLPGRTLRASY
;
A
#
# COMPACT_ATOMS: atom_id res chain seq x y z
N MET A 1 15.39 -39.08 -33.28
CA MET A 1 15.78 -37.67 -33.05
C MET A 1 14.58 -36.91 -32.54
N ASN A 2 14.43 -36.75 -31.21
CA ASN A 2 13.29 -36.03 -30.65
C ASN A 2 13.82 -35.08 -29.57
N ARG A 3 14.46 -33.98 -29.99
CA ARG A 3 14.91 -32.93 -29.07
C ARG A 3 13.68 -32.12 -28.66
N ARG A 4 13.09 -32.45 -27.50
CA ARG A 4 12.13 -31.59 -26.81
C ARG A 4 12.86 -30.28 -26.49
N ALA A 5 12.43 -29.19 -27.10
CA ALA A 5 12.94 -27.86 -26.81
C ALA A 5 12.69 -27.53 -25.32
N PRO A 6 13.60 -26.82 -24.63
CA PRO A 6 13.30 -26.29 -23.31
C PRO A 6 12.15 -25.29 -23.47
N VAL A 7 11.08 -25.50 -22.72
CA VAL A 7 10.07 -24.47 -22.49
C VAL A 7 10.84 -23.27 -21.94
N VAL A 8 10.88 -22.20 -22.75
CA VAL A 8 11.41 -20.92 -22.30
C VAL A 8 10.63 -20.57 -21.04
N ALA A 9 11.35 -20.37 -19.93
CA ALA A 9 10.77 -19.82 -18.72
C ALA A 9 10.27 -18.42 -19.10
N ASP A 10 8.98 -18.36 -19.45
CA ASP A 10 8.23 -17.12 -19.57
C ASP A 10 8.58 -16.29 -18.34
N VAL A 11 8.92 -15.03 -18.57
CA VAL A 11 9.28 -14.04 -17.55
C VAL A 11 8.37 -14.25 -16.36
N GLU A 12 8.93 -14.69 -15.23
CA GLU A 12 8.24 -14.70 -13.95
C GLU A 12 8.02 -13.24 -13.58
N CYS A 13 7.01 -12.63 -14.22
CA CYS A 13 6.49 -11.34 -13.85
C CYS A 13 6.03 -11.54 -12.42
N ASP A 14 6.74 -10.91 -11.50
CA ASP A 14 6.46 -10.93 -10.07
C ASP A 14 5.06 -10.36 -9.86
N GLN A 15 4.04 -11.20 -10.08
CA GLN A 15 2.64 -10.81 -9.99
C GLN A 15 2.30 -10.79 -8.52
N ASN A 16 1.90 -9.62 -8.05
CA ASN A 16 1.54 -9.40 -6.65
C ASN A 16 0.03 -9.19 -6.55
N ALA A 17 -0.61 -9.86 -5.59
CA ALA A 17 -2.01 -9.71 -5.28
C ALA A 17 -2.18 -8.92 -3.99
N LEU A 18 -3.19 -8.04 -3.93
CA LEU A 18 -3.63 -7.40 -2.70
C LEU A 18 -4.63 -8.30 -1.99
N VAL A 19 -4.32 -8.64 -0.73
CA VAL A 19 -5.14 -9.53 0.08
C VAL A 19 -5.47 -8.83 1.40
N THR A 20 -6.77 -8.72 1.70
CA THR A 20 -7.25 -8.23 2.99
C THR A 20 -7.04 -9.32 4.04
N CYS A 21 -6.31 -9.01 5.11
CA CYS A 21 -6.12 -9.93 6.21
C CYS A 21 -7.31 -9.83 7.20
N ALA A 22 -7.94 -10.95 7.51
CA ALA A 22 -9.07 -11.01 8.45
C ALA A 22 -8.68 -10.67 9.90
N ARG A 23 -7.39 -10.76 10.23
CA ARG A 23 -6.88 -10.57 11.60
C ARG A 23 -6.63 -9.11 11.95
N ASP A 24 -6.07 -8.33 11.03
CA ASP A 24 -5.71 -6.92 11.24
C ASP A 24 -6.55 -5.94 10.41
N GLY A 25 -7.36 -6.45 9.49
CA GLY A 25 -8.20 -5.64 8.60
C GLY A 25 -7.40 -4.78 7.61
N MET A 26 -6.12 -5.09 7.38
CA MET A 26 -5.28 -4.37 6.43
C MET A 26 -5.07 -5.16 5.15
N ASN A 27 -4.82 -4.43 4.06
CA ASN A 27 -4.47 -4.99 2.77
C ASN A 27 -2.95 -5.15 2.69
N HIS A 28 -2.53 -6.40 2.52
CA HIS A 28 -1.14 -6.78 2.34
C HIS A 28 -0.89 -7.23 0.90
N VAL A 29 0.34 -7.07 0.45
CA VAL A 29 0.75 -7.57 -0.86
C VAL A 29 1.33 -8.97 -0.68
N VAL A 30 0.84 -9.92 -1.46
CA VAL A 30 1.28 -11.31 -1.46
C VAL A 30 1.73 -11.67 -2.88
N ALA A 31 2.87 -12.34 -3.02
CA ALA A 31 3.30 -12.85 -4.32
C ALA A 31 2.32 -13.94 -4.79
N HIS A 32 1.95 -13.92 -6.07
CA HIS A 32 0.94 -14.82 -6.62
C HIS A 32 1.34 -16.30 -6.46
N VAL A 33 2.63 -16.61 -6.58
CA VAL A 33 3.19 -17.95 -6.31
C VAL A 33 2.90 -18.41 -4.88
N VAL A 34 3.18 -17.55 -3.88
CA VAL A 34 2.92 -17.86 -2.47
C VAL A 34 1.41 -18.02 -2.20
N LEU A 35 0.58 -17.19 -2.83
CA LEU A 35 -0.87 -17.29 -2.71
C LEU A 35 -1.40 -18.60 -3.31
N ALA A 36 -0.93 -18.97 -4.51
CA ALA A 36 -1.29 -20.21 -5.19
C ALA A 36 -0.85 -21.44 -4.39
N ASP A 37 0.39 -21.46 -3.87
CA ASP A 37 0.91 -22.54 -3.04
C ASP A 37 0.09 -22.71 -1.75
N SER A 38 -0.28 -21.59 -1.10
CA SER A 38 -1.09 -21.61 0.12
C SER A 38 -2.51 -22.15 -0.14
N LEU A 39 -3.09 -21.83 -1.30
CA LEU A 39 -4.37 -22.37 -1.74
C LEU A 39 -4.28 -23.87 -2.05
N ALA A 40 -3.23 -24.30 -2.77
CA ALA A 40 -3.00 -25.69 -3.11
C ALA A 40 -2.75 -26.56 -1.88
N ALA A 41 -2.01 -26.04 -0.89
CA ALA A 41 -1.73 -26.71 0.37
C ALA A 41 -2.91 -26.66 1.36
N GLY A 42 -3.91 -25.82 1.12
CA GLY A 42 -5.08 -25.66 2.00
C GLY A 42 -4.74 -25.11 3.39
N THR A 43 -3.64 -24.38 3.54
CA THR A 43 -3.17 -23.87 4.84
C THR A 43 -4.02 -22.71 5.38
N GLY A 44 -4.77 -22.03 4.50
CA GLY A 44 -5.61 -20.88 4.86
C GLY A 44 -4.83 -19.63 5.27
N GLN A 45 -3.52 -19.62 5.09
CA GLN A 45 -2.65 -18.50 5.41
C GLN A 45 -1.50 -18.40 4.42
N CYS A 46 -1.08 -17.19 4.12
CA CYS A 46 0.01 -16.89 3.19
C CYS A 46 0.94 -15.81 3.77
N THR A 47 2.21 -15.84 3.37
CA THR A 47 3.18 -14.83 3.81
C THR A 47 3.19 -13.65 2.84
N ALA A 48 2.94 -12.46 3.37
CA ALA A 48 3.03 -11.22 2.61
C ALA A 48 4.48 -10.76 2.42
N VAL A 49 4.70 -9.84 1.48
CA VAL A 49 6.01 -9.22 1.22
C VAL A 49 6.57 -8.46 2.43
N CYS A 50 5.69 -8.00 3.33
CA CYS A 50 6.08 -7.38 4.60
C CYS A 50 6.50 -8.39 5.68
N GLY A 51 6.43 -9.69 5.40
CA GLY A 51 6.69 -10.78 6.36
C GLY A 51 5.52 -11.14 7.26
N HIS A 52 4.36 -10.46 7.14
CA HIS A 52 3.19 -10.79 7.93
C HIS A 52 2.50 -12.06 7.42
N VAL A 53 2.01 -12.89 8.36
CA VAL A 53 1.15 -14.04 8.02
C VAL A 53 -0.27 -13.54 7.83
N VAL A 54 -0.70 -13.50 6.58
CA VAL A 54 -2.02 -13.04 6.15
C VAL A 54 -3.00 -14.21 6.19
N LEU A 55 -4.12 -14.00 6.88
CA LEU A 55 -5.28 -14.87 6.78
C LEU A 55 -6.27 -14.22 5.80
N PRO A 56 -6.43 -14.74 4.57
CA PRO A 56 -7.31 -14.13 3.58
C PRO A 56 -8.74 -13.99 4.13
N ALA A 57 -9.26 -12.77 4.14
CA ALA A 57 -10.64 -12.52 4.51
C ALA A 57 -11.61 -13.02 3.45
N SER A 58 -12.89 -13.15 3.84
CA SER A 58 -13.97 -13.37 2.89
C SER A 58 -14.00 -12.24 1.85
N LEU A 59 -14.34 -12.56 0.60
CA LEU A 59 -14.56 -11.56 -0.44
C LEU A 59 -15.75 -10.63 -0.14
N SER A 60 -16.62 -11.01 0.79
CA SER A 60 -17.69 -10.16 1.31
C SER A 60 -17.23 -9.15 2.37
N SER A 61 -16.02 -9.31 2.91
CA SER A 61 -15.46 -8.35 3.86
C SER A 61 -15.02 -7.07 3.11
N PRO A 62 -15.26 -5.89 3.68
CA PRO A 62 -14.82 -4.64 3.07
C PRO A 62 -13.28 -4.62 2.96
N PRO A 63 -12.71 -4.02 1.90
CA PRO A 63 -11.27 -3.91 1.75
C PRO A 63 -10.68 -3.01 2.85
N GLY A 64 -9.50 -3.41 3.34
CA GLY A 64 -8.75 -2.70 4.36
C GLY A 64 -7.93 -1.53 3.83
N SER A 65 -7.33 -0.78 4.78
CA SER A 65 -6.26 0.16 4.43
C SER A 65 -5.00 -0.59 4.01
N ARG A 66 -4.20 -0.06 3.09
CA ARG A 66 -2.92 -0.70 2.70
C ARG A 66 -1.92 -0.68 3.86
N CYS A 67 -1.25 -1.81 4.08
CA CYS A 67 -0.11 -1.89 4.99
C CYS A 67 1.03 -1.00 4.48
N LEU A 68 1.57 -0.14 5.35
CA LEU A 68 2.65 0.80 4.99
C LEU A 68 3.91 0.06 4.52
N LEU A 69 4.30 -1.03 5.19
CA LEU A 69 5.45 -1.85 4.80
C LEU A 69 5.27 -2.48 3.41
N CYS A 70 4.05 -2.93 3.09
CA CYS A 70 3.75 -3.44 1.75
C CYS A 70 3.77 -2.33 0.68
N ALA A 71 3.31 -1.12 1.02
CA ALA A 71 3.36 0.03 0.12
C ALA A 71 4.81 0.45 -0.17
N GLU A 72 5.68 0.45 0.85
CA GLU A 72 7.10 0.72 0.70
C GLU A 72 7.81 -0.36 -0.12
N ALA A 73 7.55 -1.64 0.17
CA ALA A 73 8.19 -2.77 -0.51
C ALA A 73 7.83 -2.88 -1.99
N THR A 74 6.59 -2.51 -2.37
CA THR A 74 6.13 -2.59 -3.77
C THR A 74 6.45 -1.36 -4.59
N GLY A 75 7.08 -0.33 -4.01
CA GLY A 75 7.36 0.92 -4.72
C GLY A 75 6.10 1.70 -5.11
N VAL A 76 4.90 1.19 -4.81
CA VAL A 76 3.66 1.97 -4.73
C VAL A 76 3.69 2.70 -3.40
N GLY A 77 4.76 3.46 -3.20
CA GLY A 77 4.83 4.46 -2.17
C GLY A 77 3.55 5.25 -2.31
N VAL A 78 2.83 5.34 -1.18
CA VAL A 78 1.95 6.46 -0.95
C VAL A 78 2.72 7.64 -1.52
N GLU A 79 2.26 8.21 -2.63
CA GLU A 79 2.57 9.57 -2.93
C GLU A 79 2.05 10.26 -1.69
N THR A 80 2.94 10.40 -0.71
CA THR A 80 2.83 11.40 0.30
C THR A 80 2.57 12.59 -0.59
N ARG A 81 1.31 13.00 -0.63
CA ARG A 81 0.91 14.34 -0.97
C ARG A 81 1.90 15.13 -0.14
N ARG A 82 3.04 15.47 -0.78
CA ARG A 82 4.00 16.42 -0.27
C ARG A 82 3.11 17.62 -0.23
N GLU A 83 2.53 17.84 0.95
CA GLU A 83 1.91 19.10 1.25
C GLU A 83 2.94 20.11 0.77
N PRO A 84 2.63 20.89 -0.27
CA PRO A 84 3.51 21.98 -0.57
C PRO A 84 3.45 22.79 0.71
N ARG A 85 4.55 22.83 1.46
CA ARG A 85 4.79 23.78 2.53
C ARG A 85 4.76 25.17 1.90
N ARG A 86 3.58 25.59 1.45
CA ARG A 86 3.22 26.96 1.14
C ARG A 86 3.01 27.56 2.51
N ARG A 87 4.16 27.92 3.07
CA ARG A 87 4.35 29.02 4.01
C ARG A 87 3.63 30.25 3.43
N TRP A 88 2.30 30.30 3.58
CA TRP A 88 1.57 31.53 3.74
C TRP A 88 2.00 32.01 5.13
N GLY A 89 3.05 32.82 5.21
CA GLY A 89 2.83 34.22 4.90
C GLY A 89 2.05 34.75 6.08
N VAL A 90 2.74 34.85 7.21
CA VAL A 90 2.28 35.60 8.38
C VAL A 90 2.07 37.02 7.89
N SER A 91 0.83 37.33 7.51
CA SER A 91 0.39 38.71 7.35
C SER A 91 0.36 39.29 8.75
N ARG A 92 1.51 39.87 9.13
CA ARG A 92 1.61 40.81 10.24
C ARG A 92 0.71 41.99 9.90
N THR A 93 -0.52 41.98 10.40
CA THR A 93 -1.33 43.19 10.47
C THR A 93 -1.24 43.73 11.90
N LEU A 94 -0.40 44.74 12.09
CA LEU A 94 -0.42 45.66 13.22
C LEU A 94 -0.17 47.06 12.64
N PRO A 95 -0.63 48.16 13.25
CA PRO A 95 -1.91 48.41 13.90
C PRO A 95 -2.56 49.69 13.34
N GLY A 96 -3.85 49.64 12.97
CA GLY A 96 -4.63 50.82 12.61
C GLY A 96 -5.17 51.53 13.86
N ARG A 97 -4.29 52.24 14.57
CA ARG A 97 -4.65 53.09 15.71
C ARG A 97 -4.99 54.50 15.20
N THR A 98 -6.23 54.74 14.80
CA THR A 98 -6.73 56.12 14.60
C THR A 98 -7.25 56.66 15.93
N LEU A 99 -6.37 57.38 16.64
CA LEU A 99 -6.78 58.36 17.64
C LEU A 99 -7.53 59.47 16.90
N ARG A 100 -8.86 59.50 17.02
CA ARG A 100 -9.67 60.64 16.62
C ARG A 100 -9.62 61.64 17.78
N ALA A 101 -8.77 62.65 17.64
CA ALA A 101 -8.72 63.81 18.51
C ALA A 101 -9.01 65.07 17.70
N SER A 102 -9.54 66.05 18.42
CA SER A 102 -9.81 67.45 18.04
C SER A 102 -11.19 67.67 17.41
N TYR A 103 -11.95 68.69 17.78
CA TYR A 103 -11.77 69.83 18.70
C TYR A 103 -13.18 70.36 19.02
#